data_AF-A0A5C8S7C7-F1
#
_entry.id   AF-A0A5C8S7C7-F1
#
_cell.length_a   1.000
_cell.length_b   1.000
_cell.length_c   1.000
_cell.angle_alpha   90.00
_cell.angle_beta   90.00
_cell.angle_gamma   90.00
#
_symmetry.space_group_name_H-M   'P 1'
#
loop_
_entity.id
_entity.type
_entity.pdbx_description
1 polymer ?
#
loop_
_entity_poly.entity_id
_entity_poly.type
_entity_poly.pdbx_seq_one_letter_code
_entity_poly.pdbx_strand_id
1 'polypeptide(L)'
;MAVTLQVVGLYYKQPLDMGLTSDQTVNIKQVLDFAQANPQGQYALSYGVGQGAGAAYVDFIMTDINGQFSSPVSGTRYNGGQFSLTQTFTGVGKGNYTVWQYYVQDQNYQPVKLPTGAETPFETANVVQDGFTVIWRLVEICNAVPVMVGDTAVGATASEQAGPRLNARLAKVVGKPAVKA
;
A
#
# COMPACT_ATOMS: atom_id res chain seq x y z
N MET A 1 5.56 -18.98 19.50
CA MET A 1 4.42 -18.21 18.96
C MET A 1 4.46 -18.37 17.45
N ALA A 2 3.68 -17.63 16.65
CA ALA A 2 3.77 -17.70 15.19
C ALA A 2 3.80 -16.29 14.62
N VAL A 3 4.49 -16.10 13.49
CA VAL A 3 4.48 -14.82 12.76
C VAL A 3 3.15 -14.71 12.03
N THR A 4 2.38 -13.64 12.22
CA THR A 4 1.15 -13.45 11.44
C THR A 4 1.44 -12.70 10.16
N LEU A 5 1.10 -13.27 8.98
CA LEU A 5 1.11 -12.55 7.72
C LEU A 5 -0.32 -12.13 7.36
N GLN A 6 -0.53 -10.85 7.10
CA GLN A 6 -1.78 -10.29 6.61
C GLN A 6 -1.55 -9.58 5.27
N VAL A 7 -2.33 -9.94 4.25
CA VAL A 7 -2.38 -9.23 2.96
C VAL A 7 -3.73 -8.56 2.81
N VAL A 8 -3.73 -7.24 2.95
CA VAL A 8 -4.92 -6.39 2.86
C VAL A 8 -5.42 -6.38 1.42
N GLY A 9 -6.73 -6.55 1.25
CA GLY A 9 -7.38 -6.61 -0.07
C GLY A 9 -7.44 -8.00 -0.70
N LEU A 10 -6.72 -8.99 -0.17
CA LEU A 10 -6.71 -10.38 -0.66
C LEU A 10 -7.28 -11.40 0.35
N TYR A 11 -7.90 -10.91 1.42
CA TYR A 11 -8.52 -11.72 2.48
C TYR A 11 -7.59 -12.78 3.10
N TYR A 12 -6.28 -12.59 2.96
CA TYR A 12 -5.27 -13.47 3.52
C TYR A 12 -4.83 -12.94 4.88
N LYS A 13 -5.04 -13.75 5.92
CA LYS A 13 -4.47 -13.52 7.25
C LYS A 13 -4.20 -14.88 7.89
N GLN A 14 -2.94 -15.27 8.01
CA GLN A 14 -2.57 -16.58 8.53
C GLN A 14 -1.43 -16.47 9.55
N PRO A 15 -1.50 -17.22 10.67
CA PRO A 15 -0.33 -17.45 11.51
C PRO A 15 0.63 -18.42 10.80
N LEU A 16 1.91 -18.10 10.80
CA LEU A 16 2.98 -18.85 10.16
C LEU A 16 3.95 -19.32 11.24
N ASP A 17 3.91 -20.62 11.55
CA ASP A 17 4.85 -21.23 12.48
C ASP A 17 6.16 -21.52 11.74
N MET A 18 7.05 -20.52 11.74
CA MET A 18 8.34 -20.56 11.05
C MET A 18 9.44 -21.22 11.90
N GLY A 19 9.12 -21.76 13.09
CA GLY A 19 10.10 -22.39 13.98
C GLY A 19 11.19 -21.43 14.51
N LEU A 20 10.86 -20.13 14.63
CA LEU A 20 11.81 -19.12 15.10
C LEU A 20 12.04 -19.26 16.62
N THR A 21 13.30 -19.10 17.02
CA THR A 21 13.67 -18.90 18.43
C THR A 21 13.58 -17.42 18.81
N SER A 22 13.57 -17.09 20.11
CA SER A 22 13.36 -15.72 20.61
C SER A 22 14.37 -14.69 20.08
N ASP A 23 15.57 -15.15 19.74
CA ASP A 23 16.70 -14.28 19.35
C ASP A 23 16.88 -14.23 17.83
N GLN A 24 16.06 -14.97 17.07
CA GLN A 24 16.12 -14.98 15.63
C GLN A 24 15.22 -13.92 15.01
N THR A 25 15.81 -13.15 14.09
CA THR A 25 15.09 -12.24 13.20
C THR A 25 15.14 -12.76 11.78
N VAL A 26 14.03 -12.67 11.07
CA VAL A 26 13.94 -12.93 9.63
C VAL A 26 13.57 -11.65 8.88
N ASN A 27 13.87 -11.62 7.59
CA ASN A 27 13.41 -10.57 6.71
C ASN A 27 11.99 -10.82 6.19
N ILE A 28 11.39 -9.79 5.59
CA ILE A 28 10.01 -9.84 5.11
C ILE A 28 9.88 -10.81 3.93
N LYS A 29 10.90 -10.91 3.07
CA LYS A 29 10.91 -11.88 1.97
C LYS A 29 10.80 -13.32 2.49
N GLN A 30 11.52 -13.67 3.56
CA GLN A 30 11.46 -15.01 4.17
C GLN A 30 10.05 -15.33 4.70
N VAL A 31 9.30 -14.34 5.21
CA VAL A 31 7.91 -14.52 5.63
C VAL A 31 7.00 -14.82 4.43
N LEU A 32 7.16 -14.09 3.32
CA LEU A 32 6.42 -14.33 2.07
C LEU A 32 6.78 -15.69 1.44
N ASP A 33 8.07 -16.02 1.36
CA ASP A 33 8.58 -17.30 0.87
C ASP A 33 7.99 -18.46 1.67
N PHE A 34 7.97 -18.34 3.01
CA PHE A 34 7.41 -19.37 3.87
C PHE A 34 5.90 -19.53 3.66
N ALA A 35 5.15 -18.43 3.58
CA ALA A 35 3.72 -18.46 3.32
C ALA A 35 3.35 -19.09 1.97
N GLN A 36 4.16 -18.83 0.94
CA GLN A 36 3.97 -19.43 -0.39
C GLN A 36 4.29 -20.92 -0.41
N ALA A 37 5.36 -21.34 0.27
CA ALA A 37 5.76 -22.74 0.33
C ALA A 37 4.87 -23.59 1.25
N ASN A 38 4.17 -22.97 2.20
CA ASN A 38 3.36 -23.65 3.22
C ASN A 38 1.91 -23.14 3.20
N PRO A 39 1.09 -23.53 2.21
CA PRO A 39 -0.33 -23.21 2.22
C PRO A 39 -1.00 -23.81 3.46
N GLN A 40 -1.87 -23.04 4.11
CA GLN A 40 -2.52 -23.41 5.37
C GLN A 40 -4.03 -23.27 5.30
N GLY A 41 -4.74 -24.28 5.82
CA GLY A 41 -6.19 -24.33 5.82
C GLY A 41 -6.75 -24.21 4.40
N GLN A 42 -7.59 -23.19 4.18
CA GLN A 42 -8.19 -22.93 2.87
C GLN A 42 -7.40 -21.93 2.01
N TYR A 43 -6.26 -21.42 2.48
CA TYR A 43 -5.53 -20.33 1.84
C TYR A 43 -4.20 -20.81 1.25
N ALA A 44 -3.98 -20.53 -0.03
CA ALA A 44 -2.68 -20.66 -0.67
C ALA A 44 -2.23 -19.30 -1.21
N LEU A 45 -1.06 -18.83 -0.77
CA LEU A 45 -0.50 -17.56 -1.20
C LEU A 45 0.52 -17.79 -2.32
N SER A 46 0.59 -16.87 -3.27
CA SER A 46 1.65 -16.80 -4.27
C SER A 46 2.02 -15.36 -4.51
N TYR A 47 3.29 -15.07 -4.76
CA TYR A 47 3.72 -13.72 -5.09
C TYR A 47 4.79 -13.73 -6.18
N GLY A 48 4.82 -12.67 -6.97
CA GLY A 48 5.83 -12.45 -8.01
C GLY A 48 6.76 -11.32 -7.63
N VAL A 49 8.02 -11.42 -8.03
CA VAL A 49 9.03 -10.39 -7.82
C VAL A 49 9.48 -9.83 -9.17
N GLY A 50 9.42 -8.51 -9.31
CA GLY A 50 10.02 -7.77 -10.41
C GLY A 50 11.37 -7.15 -10.03
N GLN A 51 12.12 -6.70 -11.04
CA GLN A 51 13.40 -6.02 -10.86
C GLN A 51 13.28 -4.57 -11.31
N GLY A 52 13.58 -3.63 -10.41
CA GLY A 52 13.52 -2.19 -10.66
C GLY A 52 14.91 -1.54 -10.72
N ALA A 53 14.94 -0.21 -10.78
CA ALA A 53 16.16 0.61 -10.87
C ALA A 53 16.97 0.66 -9.54
N GLY A 54 17.25 -0.49 -8.94
CA GLY A 54 18.14 -0.62 -7.77
C GLY A 54 17.72 -1.64 -6.71
N ALA A 55 16.51 -2.19 -6.77
CA ALA A 55 16.04 -3.20 -5.83
C ALA A 55 14.93 -4.07 -6.45
N ALA A 56 14.77 -5.28 -5.91
CA ALA A 56 13.61 -6.11 -6.21
C ALA A 56 12.34 -5.49 -5.60
N TYR A 57 11.21 -5.68 -6.27
CA TYR A 57 9.90 -5.27 -5.76
C TYR A 57 8.90 -6.40 -5.93
N VAL A 58 7.86 -6.43 -5.10
CA VAL A 58 6.74 -7.36 -5.29
C VAL A 58 5.90 -6.84 -6.44
N ASP A 59 5.74 -7.64 -7.50
CA ASP A 59 4.95 -7.29 -8.68
C ASP A 59 3.47 -7.58 -8.45
N PHE A 60 3.18 -8.77 -7.95
CA PHE A 60 1.82 -9.17 -7.58
C PHE A 60 1.83 -10.02 -6.32
N ILE A 61 0.72 -10.01 -5.61
CA ILE A 61 0.37 -11.03 -4.62
C ILE A 61 -0.97 -11.60 -5.01
N MET A 62 -1.09 -12.91 -4.87
CA MET A 62 -2.26 -13.70 -5.19
C MET A 62 -2.60 -14.61 -4.02
N THR A 63 -3.89 -14.86 -3.83
CA THR A 63 -4.38 -15.83 -2.87
C THR A 63 -5.48 -16.66 -3.49
N ASP A 64 -5.29 -17.97 -3.48
CA ASP A 64 -6.36 -18.94 -3.77
C ASP A 64 -7.05 -19.29 -2.45
N ILE A 65 -8.38 -19.14 -2.43
CA ILE A 65 -9.21 -19.44 -1.26
C ILE A 65 -10.16 -20.58 -1.63
N ASN A 66 -10.04 -21.71 -0.94
CA ASN A 66 -10.92 -22.86 -1.13
C ASN A 66 -12.21 -22.72 -0.32
N GLY A 67 -13.36 -22.99 -0.95
CA GLY A 67 -14.65 -22.91 -0.26
C GLY A 67 -15.11 -21.47 0.02
N GLN A 68 -16.29 -21.34 0.61
CA GLN A 68 -16.88 -20.04 0.91
C GLN A 68 -16.24 -19.42 2.15
N PHE A 69 -16.06 -18.10 2.13
CA PHE A 69 -15.52 -17.34 3.26
C PHE A 69 -16.27 -16.02 3.43
N SER A 70 -16.14 -15.40 4.60
CA SER A 70 -16.65 -14.05 4.86
C SER A 70 -15.48 -13.07 4.93
N SER A 71 -15.63 -11.91 4.28
CA SER A 71 -14.67 -10.81 4.42
C SER A 71 -14.59 -10.38 5.89
N PRO A 72 -13.39 -10.32 6.48
CA PRO A 72 -13.22 -9.87 7.86
C PRO A 72 -13.52 -8.36 8.03
N VAL A 73 -13.59 -7.60 6.93
CA VAL A 73 -13.83 -6.15 6.95
C VAL A 73 -15.31 -5.84 6.72
N SER A 74 -15.92 -6.43 5.68
CA SER A 74 -17.31 -6.11 5.30
C SER A 74 -18.34 -7.12 5.81
N GLY A 75 -17.91 -8.30 6.29
CA GLY A 75 -18.80 -9.42 6.64
C GLY A 75 -19.46 -10.10 5.43
N THR A 76 -19.27 -9.57 4.22
CA THR A 76 -19.84 -10.12 2.99
C THR A 76 -19.29 -11.52 2.73
N ARG A 77 -20.18 -12.45 2.38
CA ARG A 77 -19.82 -13.82 2.03
C ARG A 77 -19.44 -13.91 0.56
N TYR A 78 -18.28 -14.49 0.29
CA TYR A 78 -17.74 -14.71 -1.04
C TYR A 78 -17.61 -16.21 -1.30
N ASN A 79 -17.69 -16.58 -2.58
CA ASN A 79 -17.26 -17.89 -3.02
C ASN A 79 -15.73 -17.93 -3.05
N GLY A 80 -15.19 -19.13 -2.83
CA GLY A 80 -13.78 -19.40 -3.03
C GLY A 80 -13.37 -19.15 -4.48
N GLY A 81 -12.10 -18.90 -4.68
CA GLY A 81 -11.52 -18.52 -5.95
C GLY A 81 -10.17 -17.86 -5.78
N GLN A 82 -9.65 -17.40 -6.90
CA GLN A 82 -8.38 -16.70 -6.97
C GLN A 82 -8.59 -15.20 -6.87
N PHE A 83 -7.87 -14.56 -5.96
CA PHE A 83 -7.85 -13.11 -5.78
C PHE A 83 -6.42 -12.62 -6.00
N SER A 84 -6.23 -11.61 -6.84
CA SER A 84 -4.91 -11.07 -7.16
C SER A 84 -4.93 -9.55 -7.16
N LEU A 85 -3.84 -8.97 -6.68
CA LEU A 85 -3.56 -7.55 -6.73
C LEU A 85 -2.17 -7.36 -7.34
N THR A 86 -2.03 -6.35 -8.18
CA THR A 86 -0.82 -6.10 -8.97
C THR A 86 -0.36 -4.66 -8.81
N GLN A 87 0.95 -4.49 -8.72
CA GLN A 87 1.61 -3.20 -8.74
C GLN A 87 1.59 -2.62 -10.16
N THR A 88 1.35 -1.32 -10.29
CA THR A 88 1.41 -0.63 -11.59
C THR A 88 2.56 0.38 -11.68
N PHE A 89 3.34 0.55 -10.60
CA PHE A 89 4.52 1.41 -10.62
C PHE A 89 5.57 0.88 -11.59
N THR A 90 5.75 1.62 -12.68
CA THR A 90 6.74 1.36 -13.75
C THR A 90 7.87 2.40 -13.76
N GLY A 91 7.90 3.32 -12.79
CA GLY A 91 8.90 4.39 -12.65
C GLY A 91 8.27 5.74 -12.25
N VAL A 92 9.06 6.83 -12.30
CA VAL A 92 8.63 8.20 -11.94
C VAL A 92 7.69 8.87 -12.96
N GLY A 93 7.05 8.09 -13.83
CA GLY A 93 6.15 8.59 -14.88
C GLY A 93 4.92 9.31 -14.32
N LYS A 94 4.33 10.20 -15.12
CA LYS A 94 3.08 10.89 -14.77
C LYS A 94 1.91 9.90 -14.72
N GLY A 95 1.08 10.00 -13.68
CA GLY A 95 -0.14 9.20 -13.52
C GLY A 95 -0.24 8.58 -12.12
N ASN A 96 -1.45 8.20 -11.72
CA ASN A 96 -1.65 7.41 -10.51
C ASN A 96 -1.07 6.01 -10.73
N TYR A 97 -0.39 5.50 -9.72
CA TYR A 97 0.16 4.15 -9.73
C TYR A 97 -0.08 3.47 -8.40
N THR A 98 -0.13 2.15 -8.40
CA THR A 98 -0.15 1.37 -7.17
C THR A 98 1.25 0.94 -6.80
N VAL A 99 1.55 0.85 -5.51
CA VAL A 99 2.77 0.24 -4.96
C VAL A 99 2.42 -0.67 -3.80
N TRP A 100 3.15 -1.75 -3.66
CA TRP A 100 3.06 -2.54 -2.44
C TRP A 100 3.81 -1.87 -1.30
N GLN A 101 3.19 -1.87 -0.13
CA GLN A 101 3.76 -1.35 1.10
C GLN A 101 3.59 -2.38 2.21
N TYR A 102 4.63 -2.54 3.03
CA TYR A 102 4.60 -3.42 4.19
C TYR A 102 4.82 -2.68 5.51
N TYR A 103 4.32 -3.26 6.59
CA TYR A 103 4.49 -2.83 7.97
C TYR A 103 4.78 -4.03 8.86
N VAL A 104 5.48 -3.79 9.96
CA VAL A 104 5.73 -4.81 10.99
C VAL A 104 5.19 -4.30 12.31
N GLN A 105 4.46 -5.14 13.02
CA GLN A 105 4.01 -4.91 14.39
C GLN A 105 4.62 -5.97 15.30
N ASP A 106 4.97 -5.58 16.51
CA ASP A 106 5.42 -6.51 17.54
C ASP A 106 4.25 -7.31 18.13
N GLN A 107 4.55 -8.14 19.13
CA GLN A 107 3.58 -8.99 19.83
C GLN A 107 2.49 -8.17 20.57
N ASN A 108 2.73 -6.89 20.83
CA ASN A 108 1.81 -5.96 21.49
C ASN A 108 1.10 -5.04 20.48
N TYR A 109 1.15 -5.39 19.19
CA TYR A 109 0.58 -4.62 18.09
C TYR A 109 1.19 -3.22 17.91
N GLN A 110 2.38 -2.98 18.48
CA GLN A 110 3.09 -1.71 18.32
C GLN A 110 3.91 -1.72 17.02
N PRO A 111 3.95 -0.61 16.27
CA PRO A 111 4.77 -0.52 15.06
C PRO A 111 6.26 -0.72 15.36
N VAL A 112 6.90 -1.61 14.61
CA VAL A 112 8.35 -1.82 14.65
C VAL A 112 9.03 -0.85 13.70
N LYS A 113 10.06 -0.15 14.18
CA LYS A 113 10.85 0.77 13.35
C LYS A 113 11.76 -0.02 12.41
N LEU A 114 11.68 0.28 11.11
CA LEU A 114 12.56 -0.34 10.11
C LEU A 114 13.97 0.26 10.14
N PRO A 115 15.03 -0.52 9.83
CA PRO A 115 16.43 -0.12 10.03
C PRO A 115 16.87 1.15 9.31
N THR A 116 16.38 1.40 8.09
CA THR A 116 16.79 2.56 7.26
C THR A 116 15.65 3.56 7.00
N GLY A 117 14.51 3.45 7.71
CA GLY A 117 13.33 4.28 7.44
C GLY A 117 12.48 3.75 6.27
N ALA A 118 11.71 4.65 5.63
CA ALA A 118 10.62 4.34 4.69
C ALA A 118 11.02 3.54 3.43
N GLU A 119 12.31 3.36 3.18
CA GLU A 119 12.85 2.72 1.97
C GLU A 119 13.52 1.35 2.22
N THR A 120 13.37 0.77 3.42
CA THR A 120 14.03 -0.52 3.70
C THR A 120 13.53 -1.60 2.71
N PRO A 121 14.39 -2.24 1.91
CA PRO A 121 13.96 -3.31 1.00
C PRO A 121 13.46 -4.53 1.78
N PHE A 122 12.38 -5.15 1.31
CA PHE A 122 11.77 -6.32 1.98
C PHE A 122 12.72 -7.53 2.09
N GLU A 123 13.72 -7.62 1.20
CA GLU A 123 14.75 -8.65 1.18
C GLU A 123 15.81 -8.49 2.28
N THR A 124 15.96 -7.29 2.84
CA THR A 124 17.04 -6.97 3.82
C THR A 124 16.50 -6.47 5.15
N ALA A 125 15.19 -6.28 5.27
CA ALA A 125 14.49 -5.85 6.49
C ALA A 125 14.46 -6.94 7.58
N ASN A 126 15.61 -7.28 8.17
CA ASN A 126 15.77 -8.30 9.21
C ASN A 126 15.22 -7.80 10.57
N VAL A 127 13.90 -7.75 10.71
CA VAL A 127 13.21 -7.20 11.90
C VAL A 127 12.09 -8.08 12.44
N VAL A 128 11.69 -9.12 11.71
CA VAL A 128 10.54 -9.94 12.11
C VAL A 128 11.00 -11.02 13.07
N GLN A 129 10.38 -11.05 14.25
CA GLN A 129 10.61 -12.07 15.29
C GLN A 129 9.37 -12.93 15.49
N ASP A 130 9.51 -13.99 16.28
CA ASP A 130 8.39 -14.82 16.67
C ASP A 130 7.26 -13.98 17.32
N GLY A 131 6.01 -14.29 16.97
CA GLY A 131 4.81 -13.57 17.44
C GLY A 131 4.57 -12.19 16.80
N PHE A 132 5.42 -11.73 15.88
CA PHE A 132 5.21 -10.46 15.19
C PHE A 132 4.14 -10.58 14.10
N THR A 133 3.59 -9.44 13.67
CA THR A 133 2.66 -9.36 12.55
C THR A 133 3.27 -8.57 11.39
N VAL A 134 3.30 -9.16 10.21
CA VAL A 134 3.66 -8.51 8.95
C VAL A 134 2.37 -8.19 8.18
N ILE A 135 2.19 -6.91 7.83
CA ILE A 135 1.02 -6.44 7.08
C ILE A 135 1.48 -5.93 5.72
N TRP A 136 1.00 -6.55 4.65
CA TRP A 136 1.17 -6.09 3.26
C TRP A 136 -0.12 -5.46 2.75
N ARG A 137 -0.01 -4.33 2.05
CA ARG A 137 -1.14 -3.68 1.39
C ARG A 137 -0.71 -3.06 0.07
N LEU A 138 -1.61 -3.09 -0.91
CA LEU A 138 -1.45 -2.32 -2.13
C LEU A 138 -2.01 -0.92 -1.87
N VAL A 139 -1.20 0.12 -2.11
CA VAL A 139 -1.63 1.52 -1.98
C VAL A 139 -1.66 2.20 -3.33
N GLU A 140 -2.67 3.01 -3.59
CA GLU A 140 -2.69 3.93 -4.72
C GLU A 140 -1.97 5.22 -4.33
N ILE A 141 -1.00 5.63 -5.15
CA ILE A 141 -0.29 6.90 -5.02
C ILE A 141 -0.86 7.87 -6.04
N CYS A 142 -1.52 8.91 -5.54
CA CYS A 142 -1.98 10.02 -6.35
C CYS A 142 -0.78 10.91 -6.71
N ASN A 143 -0.41 10.94 -7.99
CA ASN A 143 0.75 11.71 -8.46
C ASN A 143 0.35 13.17 -8.66
N ALA A 144 0.27 13.93 -7.57
CA ALA A 144 0.20 15.39 -7.63
C ALA A 144 1.58 15.94 -7.99
N VAL A 145 1.64 16.86 -8.97
CA VAL A 145 2.90 17.55 -9.29
C VAL A 145 3.33 18.36 -8.06
N PRO A 146 4.49 18.06 -7.44
CA PRO A 146 4.96 18.84 -6.31
C PRO A 146 5.20 20.27 -6.80
N VAL A 147 4.55 21.24 -6.14
CA VAL A 147 4.81 22.66 -6.38
C VAL A 147 5.88 23.09 -5.40
N MET A 148 6.99 23.62 -5.91
CA MET A 148 7.99 24.28 -5.09
C MET A 148 7.35 25.46 -4.36
N VAL A 149 7.31 25.43 -3.03
CA VAL A 149 6.85 26.56 -2.23
C VAL A 149 8.03 27.50 -2.05
N GLY A 150 8.03 28.64 -2.76
CA GLY A 150 8.99 29.72 -2.53
C GLY A 150 9.66 30.35 -3.75
N ASP A 151 9.52 29.81 -4.96
CA ASP A 151 10.02 30.49 -6.16
C ASP A 151 9.00 31.51 -6.67
N THR A 152 9.25 32.77 -6.36
CA THR A 152 8.62 33.91 -7.07
C THR A 152 8.90 33.75 -8.56
N ALA A 153 7.86 33.41 -9.33
CA ALA A 153 7.93 33.18 -10.76
C ALA A 153 8.55 34.36 -11.50
N VAL A 154 9.72 34.16 -12.11
CA VAL A 154 10.15 34.96 -13.25
C VAL A 154 9.66 34.26 -14.51
N GLY A 155 8.52 34.71 -15.03
CA GLY A 155 8.18 34.57 -16.45
C GLY A 155 7.70 33.21 -16.94
N ALA A 156 6.59 32.68 -16.41
CA ALA A 156 5.80 31.71 -17.17
C ALA A 156 4.78 32.48 -18.02
N THR A 157 5.13 32.76 -19.28
CA THR A 157 4.13 33.12 -20.29
C THR A 157 3.15 31.97 -20.44
N ALA A 158 1.92 32.19 -19.95
CA ALA A 158 0.82 31.27 -20.09
C ALA A 158 0.42 31.14 -21.57
N SER A 159 0.73 30.00 -22.16
CA SER A 159 0.16 29.52 -23.40
C SER A 159 -0.03 28.02 -23.26
N GLU A 160 -1.19 27.58 -22.78
CA GLU A 160 -2.05 26.70 -23.56
C GLU A 160 -3.37 26.41 -22.83
N GLN A 161 -4.40 26.34 -23.66
CA GLN A 161 -5.83 26.22 -23.39
C GLN A 161 -6.21 24.93 -22.65
N ALA A 162 -7.23 25.01 -21.79
CA ALA A 162 -8.44 24.17 -21.90
C ALA A 162 -9.56 24.58 -20.91
N GLY A 163 -10.73 24.96 -21.45
CA GLY A 163 -12.03 24.54 -20.94
C GLY A 163 -12.74 25.40 -19.88
N PRO A 164 -14.09 25.46 -19.88
CA PRO A 164 -14.84 26.67 -19.55
C PRO A 164 -15.15 26.86 -18.06
N ARG A 165 -15.09 28.13 -17.66
CA ARG A 165 -15.54 28.68 -16.38
C ARG A 165 -17.04 28.41 -16.16
N LEU A 166 -17.38 27.54 -15.20
CA LEU A 166 -18.73 27.55 -14.61
C LEU A 166 -18.70 28.47 -13.38
N ASN A 167 -19.12 29.71 -13.61
CA ASN A 167 -19.20 30.75 -12.60
C ASN A 167 -20.22 30.41 -11.50
N ALA A 168 -19.74 30.51 -10.27
CA ALA A 168 -20.36 31.23 -9.16
C ALA A 168 -21.85 31.00 -8.92
N ARG A 169 -22.17 29.97 -8.13
CA ARG A 169 -23.26 30.09 -7.14
C ARG A 169 -22.63 30.24 -5.76
N LEU A 170 -23.20 31.16 -4.98
CA LEU A 170 -22.95 31.46 -3.57
C LEU A 170 -21.75 32.37 -3.24
N ALA A 171 -22.01 33.68 -3.14
CA ALA A 171 -21.98 34.38 -1.85
C ALA A 171 -22.53 35.83 -1.96
N LYS A 172 -23.64 36.07 -1.25
CA LYS A 172 -24.07 37.29 -0.53
C LYS A 172 -23.76 38.66 -1.16
N VAL A 173 -24.75 39.43 -1.61
CA VAL A 173 -25.62 40.28 -0.74
C VAL A 173 -24.82 41.02 0.33
N VAL A 174 -24.34 42.23 0.03
CA VAL A 174 -24.42 43.42 0.91
C VAL A 174 -24.34 44.70 0.05
N GLY A 175 -25.37 45.56 0.16
CA GLY A 175 -25.18 47.02 0.15
C GLY A 175 -25.24 47.79 -1.17
N LYS A 176 -26.45 48.15 -1.62
CA LYS A 176 -26.65 49.47 -2.26
C LYS A 176 -26.50 50.55 -1.18
N PRO A 177 -25.94 51.72 -1.53
CA PRO A 177 -26.80 52.90 -1.47
C PRO A 177 -26.68 53.80 -2.72
N ALA A 178 -27.61 54.76 -2.74
CA ALA A 178 -28.09 55.54 -3.86
C ALA A 178 -27.33 56.87 -4.09
N VAL A 179 -27.25 57.26 -5.37
CA VAL A 179 -27.49 58.61 -5.98
C VAL A 179 -26.85 59.87 -5.38
N LYS A 180 -26.06 60.58 -6.22
CA LYS A 180 -26.15 62.00 -6.69
C LYS A 180 -24.76 62.39 -7.29
N ALA A 181 -24.62 63.25 -8.29
CA ALA A 181 -25.46 64.36 -8.77
C ALA A 181 -25.59 64.35 -10.30
#